data_AF-A0A5C7MZJ0-F1
#
_entry.id   AF-A0A5C7MZJ0-F1
#
_cell.length_a   1.000
_cell.length_b   1.000
_cell.length_c   1.000
_cell.angle_alpha   90.00
_cell.angle_beta   90.00
_cell.angle_gamma   90.00
#
_symmetry.space_group_name_H-M   'P 1'
#
loop_
_entity.id
_entity.type
_entity.pdbx_description
1 polymer ?
#
loop_
_entity_poly.entity_id
_entity_poly.type
_entity_poly.pdbx_seq_one_letter_code
_entity_poly.pdbx_strand_id
1 'polypeptide(L)'
;MSAVPQRGTSTASLLSRLIAMPDLARTVQALPGPTFSALVRSIGVEDAGELLALASNQQLVDAFDEDLFSNDRPGERETFDAARFALWLDVLLEAGEAQAAQRFSTLSLDFVVQALSSQILVVDHEALLDRMARGDAASRRADKAIESTLSEEIDGYLLLSRQPDGWDAVLSLILALDRDHRSFLERVLDRCAHLASGCLDDLDELSTALSAEESLAEEVEAEREARRSQHGYVDPRAAKAFLRLSQTPPTGGQACSQRDPITAAYFRERSAATAATTSRSRQAATRATPSPPNEPPPAALAALLTMNATDAAPPPALPAAAADSASPPIVAALQQLAEQAPAVFSQRMEELTYLANVLVAGATPPGRPRQRLRPADAAQAALVTVGLGAELMTQEEPPLAAAALLYVLRSTPADRLFRQASQWLTTAALPHIAGGFLSTPQDLDAARQRLRHPAKARGR
;
A
#
# COMPACT_ATOMS: atom_id res chain seq x y z
N MET A 1 10.85 -32.19 -28.69
CA MET A 1 10.29 -30.85 -28.93
C MET A 1 9.17 -30.65 -27.92
N SER A 2 9.50 -30.05 -26.77
CA SER A 2 8.55 -29.83 -25.68
C SER A 2 7.71 -28.59 -25.99
N ALA A 3 6.39 -28.75 -25.97
CA ALA A 3 5.45 -27.64 -26.05
C ALA A 3 5.40 -26.90 -24.71
N VAL A 4 5.72 -25.62 -24.74
CA VAL A 4 5.55 -24.65 -23.64
C VAL A 4 4.07 -24.24 -23.59
N PRO A 5 3.40 -24.20 -22.42
CA PRO A 5 2.03 -23.70 -22.35
C PRO A 5 2.02 -22.16 -22.42
N GLN A 6 1.21 -21.63 -23.33
CA GLN A 6 0.97 -20.20 -23.54
C GLN A 6 0.22 -19.59 -22.34
N ARG A 7 0.88 -18.75 -21.54
CA ARG A 7 0.27 -17.89 -20.50
C ARG A 7 -0.17 -16.53 -21.08
N GLY A 8 -0.87 -16.56 -22.21
CA GLY A 8 -1.23 -15.37 -22.99
C GLY A 8 -2.73 -15.23 -23.26
N THR A 9 -3.60 -15.81 -22.43
CA THR A 9 -5.03 -15.51 -22.43
C THR A 9 -5.24 -14.09 -21.89
N SER A 10 -5.00 -13.18 -22.83
CA SER A 10 -4.69 -11.75 -22.80
C SER A 10 -5.68 -10.86 -22.05
N THR A 11 -5.14 -9.88 -21.31
CA THR A 11 -5.76 -8.66 -20.77
C THR A 11 -6.80 -8.03 -21.71
N ALA A 12 -6.58 -8.08 -23.03
CA ALA A 12 -7.52 -7.60 -24.04
C ALA A 12 -8.86 -8.36 -24.06
N SER A 13 -8.86 -9.65 -23.71
CA SER A 13 -10.08 -10.46 -23.58
C SER A 13 -10.89 -10.10 -22.33
N LEU A 14 -10.24 -9.50 -21.33
CA LEU A 14 -10.79 -9.11 -20.04
C LEU A 14 -11.46 -7.73 -20.15
N LEU A 15 -10.77 -6.75 -20.74
CA LEU A 15 -11.32 -5.44 -21.13
C LEU A 15 -12.51 -5.59 -22.08
N SER A 16 -12.39 -6.40 -23.14
CA SER A 16 -13.49 -6.63 -24.09
C SER A 16 -14.75 -7.22 -23.42
N ARG A 17 -14.59 -8.01 -22.35
CA ARG A 17 -15.69 -8.57 -21.58
C ARG A 17 -16.30 -7.59 -20.59
N LEU A 18 -15.48 -6.74 -19.96
CA LEU A 18 -15.94 -5.66 -19.08
C LEU A 18 -16.74 -4.62 -19.86
N ILE A 19 -16.21 -4.16 -21.00
CA ILE A 19 -16.85 -3.15 -21.85
C ILE A 19 -18.22 -3.62 -22.38
N ALA A 20 -18.37 -4.92 -22.62
CA ALA A 20 -19.62 -5.51 -23.11
C ALA A 20 -20.71 -5.68 -22.02
N MET A 21 -20.45 -5.32 -20.76
CA MET A 21 -21.44 -5.48 -19.68
C MET A 21 -22.49 -4.35 -19.69
N PRO A 22 -23.79 -4.68 -19.59
CA PRO A 22 -24.80 -3.68 -19.27
C PRO A 22 -24.52 -3.09 -17.88
N ASP A 23 -24.75 -1.77 -17.72
CA ASP A 23 -24.51 -1.01 -16.49
C ASP A 23 -23.05 -1.03 -15.98
N LEU A 24 -22.07 -1.05 -16.88
CA LEU A 24 -20.64 -1.04 -16.56
C LEU A 24 -20.25 0.08 -15.60
N ALA A 25 -20.71 1.32 -15.84
CA ALA A 25 -20.39 2.47 -14.99
C ALA A 25 -20.81 2.26 -13.53
N ARG A 26 -22.06 1.83 -13.31
CA ARG A 26 -22.57 1.52 -11.96
C ARG A 26 -21.77 0.38 -11.33
N THR A 27 -21.43 -0.63 -12.12
CA THR A 27 -20.72 -1.81 -11.62
C THR A 27 -19.28 -1.48 -11.20
N VAL A 28 -18.57 -0.69 -12.01
CA VAL A 28 -17.23 -0.19 -11.67
C VAL A 28 -17.27 0.68 -10.41
N GLN A 29 -18.21 1.62 -10.33
CA GLN A 29 -18.34 2.52 -9.18
C GLN A 29 -18.76 1.81 -7.88
N ALA A 30 -19.44 0.66 -7.98
CA ALA A 30 -19.81 -0.16 -6.83
C ALA A 30 -18.64 -0.98 -6.27
N LEU A 31 -17.51 -1.08 -6.98
CA LEU A 31 -16.34 -1.81 -6.50
C LEU A 31 -15.70 -1.10 -5.29
N PRO A 32 -15.37 -1.84 -4.22
CA PRO A 32 -14.53 -1.30 -3.17
C PRO A 32 -13.20 -0.78 -3.72
N GLY A 33 -12.72 0.35 -3.22
CA GLY A 33 -11.47 1.00 -3.63
C GLY A 33 -10.29 0.05 -3.78
N PRO A 34 -9.94 -0.77 -2.76
CA PRO A 34 -8.83 -1.72 -2.86
C PRO A 34 -8.99 -2.74 -3.99
N THR A 35 -10.22 -3.15 -4.28
CA THR A 35 -10.52 -4.07 -5.39
C THR A 35 -10.36 -3.38 -6.74
N PHE A 36 -10.79 -2.13 -6.85
CA PHE A 36 -10.57 -1.30 -8.03
C PHE A 36 -9.07 -1.07 -8.29
N SER A 37 -8.29 -0.66 -7.28
CA SER A 37 -6.85 -0.45 -7.42
C SER A 37 -6.12 -1.71 -7.86
N ALA A 38 -6.50 -2.88 -7.32
CA ALA A 38 -5.94 -4.16 -7.75
C ALA A 38 -6.30 -4.51 -9.20
N LEU A 39 -7.52 -4.19 -9.65
CA LEU A 39 -7.93 -4.38 -11.04
C LEU A 39 -7.08 -3.51 -11.97
N VAL A 40 -6.94 -2.21 -11.68
CA VAL A 40 -6.10 -1.28 -12.44
C VAL A 40 -4.67 -1.78 -12.52
N ARG A 41 -4.08 -2.19 -11.39
CA ARG A 41 -2.71 -2.75 -11.33
C ARG A 41 -2.55 -4.00 -12.21
N SER A 42 -3.56 -4.87 -12.26
CA SER A 42 -3.53 -6.10 -13.04
C SER A 42 -3.63 -5.86 -14.56
N ILE A 43 -4.32 -4.80 -14.95
CA ILE A 43 -4.48 -4.39 -16.35
C ILE A 43 -3.27 -3.56 -16.81
N GLY A 44 -2.71 -2.74 -15.92
CA GLY A 44 -1.78 -1.68 -16.26
C GLY A 44 -2.52 -0.36 -16.41
N VAL A 45 -1.92 0.75 -15.94
CA VAL A 45 -2.59 2.07 -15.96
C VAL A 45 -2.88 2.54 -17.38
N GLU A 46 -1.96 2.30 -18.31
CA GLU A 46 -2.06 2.64 -19.74
C GLU A 46 -3.30 2.01 -20.38
N ASP A 47 -3.54 0.74 -20.07
CA ASP A 47 -4.67 -0.02 -20.62
C ASP A 47 -5.97 0.19 -19.81
N ALA A 48 -5.92 0.88 -18.66
CA ALA A 48 -7.05 1.06 -17.76
C ALA A 48 -7.84 2.36 -18.00
N GLY A 49 -7.49 3.19 -18.99
CA GLY A 49 -8.07 4.53 -19.20
C GLY A 49 -9.59 4.57 -19.19
N GLU A 50 -10.26 3.64 -19.88
CA GLU A 50 -11.74 3.56 -19.88
C GLU A 50 -12.33 3.26 -18.49
N LEU A 51 -11.65 2.46 -17.66
CA LEU A 51 -12.07 2.17 -16.29
C LEU A 51 -11.83 3.38 -15.38
N LEU A 52 -10.71 4.08 -15.56
CA LEU A 52 -10.38 5.30 -14.80
C LEU A 52 -11.40 6.41 -15.10
N ALA A 53 -11.85 6.53 -16.34
CA ALA A 53 -12.89 7.47 -16.74
C ALA A 53 -14.23 7.22 -16.01
N LEU A 54 -14.54 5.96 -15.66
CA LEU A 54 -15.76 5.58 -14.94
C LEU A 54 -15.59 5.62 -13.41
N ALA A 55 -14.35 5.65 -12.92
CA ALA A 55 -14.05 5.58 -11.50
C ALA A 55 -14.59 6.78 -10.72
N SER A 56 -15.05 6.51 -9.50
CA SER A 56 -15.33 7.57 -8.53
C SER A 56 -14.04 8.23 -8.04
N ASN A 57 -14.12 9.45 -7.51
CA ASN A 57 -12.95 10.16 -6.99
C ASN A 57 -12.29 9.39 -5.84
N GLN A 58 -13.06 8.73 -4.98
CA GLN A 58 -12.50 7.91 -3.90
C GLN A 58 -11.70 6.73 -4.45
N GLN A 59 -12.20 6.05 -5.48
CA GLN A 59 -11.48 4.95 -6.13
C GLN A 59 -10.18 5.42 -6.81
N LEU A 60 -10.16 6.63 -7.37
CA LEU A 60 -8.92 7.22 -7.89
C LEU A 60 -7.91 7.52 -6.78
N VAL A 61 -8.36 8.11 -5.66
CA VAL A 61 -7.48 8.33 -4.50
C VAL A 61 -6.90 7.01 -3.99
N ASP A 62 -7.74 5.98 -3.86
CA ASP A 62 -7.29 4.64 -3.42
C ASP A 62 -6.34 3.99 -4.44
N ALA A 63 -6.46 4.31 -5.74
CA ALA A 63 -5.54 3.84 -6.77
C ALA A 63 -4.21 4.61 -6.75
N PHE A 64 -4.26 5.93 -6.55
CA PHE A 64 -3.08 6.77 -6.37
C PHE A 64 -2.28 6.37 -5.13
N ASP A 65 -2.96 6.15 -4.00
CA ASP A 65 -2.33 5.69 -2.77
C ASP A 65 -1.60 4.34 -2.98
N GLU A 66 -2.07 3.48 -3.89
CA GLU A 66 -1.44 2.18 -4.16
C GLU A 66 -0.33 2.21 -5.21
N ASP A 67 -0.40 3.11 -6.20
CA ASP A 67 0.44 3.05 -7.40
C ASP A 67 1.46 4.20 -7.52
N LEU A 68 1.20 5.37 -6.92
CA LEU A 68 2.10 6.54 -7.00
C LEU A 68 3.21 6.55 -5.94
N PHE A 69 3.26 5.54 -5.07
CA PHE A 69 4.20 5.51 -3.96
C PHE A 69 4.99 4.22 -3.99
N SER A 70 6.31 4.35 -4.06
CA SER A 70 7.22 3.21 -4.19
C SER A 70 8.33 3.25 -3.13
N ASN A 71 8.95 2.09 -2.87
CA ASN A 71 10.17 2.02 -2.09
C ASN A 71 11.15 1.02 -2.73
N ASP A 72 12.44 1.26 -2.56
CA ASP A 72 13.48 0.40 -3.11
C ASP A 72 13.53 -0.98 -2.44
N ARG A 73 13.16 -1.03 -1.15
CA ARG A 73 13.18 -2.25 -0.34
C ARG A 73 11.99 -2.31 0.62
N PRO A 74 11.48 -3.52 0.91
CA PRO A 74 10.49 -3.72 1.96
C PRO A 74 10.95 -3.10 3.29
N GLY A 75 10.04 -2.40 3.94
CA GLY A 75 10.27 -1.74 5.22
C GLY A 75 11.03 -0.41 5.16
N GLU A 76 11.32 0.12 3.97
CA GLU A 76 11.82 1.49 3.78
C GLU A 76 10.67 2.46 3.53
N ARG A 77 10.96 3.77 3.68
CA ARG A 77 10.00 4.85 3.41
C ARG A 77 9.48 4.71 1.99
N GLU A 78 8.17 4.79 1.82
CA GLU A 78 7.60 4.97 0.48
C GLU A 78 7.67 6.45 0.11
N THR A 79 8.14 6.74 -1.10
CA THR A 79 8.25 8.10 -1.64
C THR A 79 7.35 8.24 -2.86
N PHE A 80 6.90 9.47 -3.11
CA PHE A 80 6.10 9.79 -4.28
C PHE A 80 6.90 9.56 -5.58
N ASP A 81 6.30 8.89 -6.55
CA ASP A 81 6.91 8.59 -7.85
C ASP A 81 6.39 9.57 -8.90
N ALA A 82 7.18 10.61 -9.16
CA ALA A 82 6.86 11.66 -10.12
C ALA A 82 6.67 11.09 -11.55
N ALA A 83 7.55 10.21 -12.00
CA ALA A 83 7.43 9.63 -13.35
C ALA A 83 6.15 8.80 -13.49
N ARG A 84 5.77 8.07 -12.43
CA ARG A 84 4.51 7.33 -12.41
C ARG A 84 3.30 8.25 -12.41
N PHE A 85 3.36 9.39 -11.71
CA PHE A 85 2.31 10.41 -11.74
C PHE A 85 2.10 11.01 -13.12
N ALA A 86 3.18 11.33 -13.85
CA ALA A 86 3.09 11.83 -15.22
C ALA A 86 2.31 10.87 -16.13
N LEU A 87 2.60 9.56 -16.05
CA LEU A 87 1.87 8.53 -16.79
C LEU A 87 0.38 8.48 -16.44
N TRP A 88 0.03 8.60 -15.15
CA TRP A 88 -1.36 8.70 -14.73
C TRP A 88 -2.06 9.93 -15.31
N LEU A 89 -1.33 11.04 -15.39
CA LEU A 89 -1.86 12.28 -15.92
C LEU A 89 -2.16 12.17 -17.42
N ASP A 90 -1.24 11.58 -18.19
CA ASP A 90 -1.46 11.30 -19.63
C ASP A 90 -2.76 10.51 -19.84
N VAL A 91 -2.90 9.38 -19.15
CA VAL A 91 -4.08 8.51 -19.28
C VAL A 91 -5.38 9.23 -18.88
N LEU A 92 -5.35 10.06 -17.82
CA LEU A 92 -6.53 10.81 -17.40
C LEU A 92 -6.89 11.94 -18.39
N LEU A 93 -5.90 12.56 -19.03
CA LEU A 93 -6.11 13.60 -20.03
C LEU A 93 -6.60 13.04 -21.37
N GLU A 94 -6.17 11.83 -21.75
CA GLU A 94 -6.70 11.11 -22.91
C GLU A 94 -8.22 10.86 -22.79
N ALA A 95 -8.71 10.66 -21.57
CA ALA A 95 -10.15 10.54 -21.29
C ALA A 95 -10.90 11.89 -21.35
N GLY A 96 -10.17 13.01 -21.28
CA GLY A 96 -10.66 14.37 -21.49
C GLY A 96 -10.16 15.39 -20.46
N GLU A 97 -9.57 16.48 -20.96
CA GLU A 97 -9.01 17.58 -20.16
C GLU A 97 -9.94 18.14 -19.09
N ALA A 98 -11.19 18.48 -19.46
CA ALA A 98 -12.16 19.06 -18.52
C ALA A 98 -12.51 18.09 -17.39
N GLN A 99 -12.56 16.78 -17.68
CA GLN A 99 -12.80 15.75 -16.68
C GLN A 99 -11.60 15.58 -15.76
N ALA A 100 -10.38 15.60 -16.31
CA ALA A 100 -9.16 15.57 -15.51
C ALA A 100 -9.10 16.79 -14.57
N ALA A 101 -9.29 18.00 -15.08
CA ALA A 101 -9.31 19.22 -14.28
C ALA A 101 -10.36 19.16 -13.16
N GLN A 102 -11.57 18.68 -13.46
CA GLN A 102 -12.63 18.48 -12.47
C GLN A 102 -12.27 17.43 -11.42
N ARG A 103 -11.54 16.37 -11.78
CA ARG A 103 -11.08 15.37 -10.81
C ARG A 103 -10.02 15.97 -9.89
N PHE A 104 -9.00 16.62 -10.45
CA PHE A 104 -7.92 17.24 -9.67
C PHE A 104 -8.42 18.35 -8.73
N SER A 105 -9.41 19.14 -9.13
CA SER A 105 -10.01 20.18 -8.27
C SER A 105 -10.77 19.62 -7.06
N THR A 106 -11.10 18.32 -7.07
CA THR A 106 -11.74 17.64 -5.94
C THR A 106 -10.76 16.90 -5.02
N LEU A 107 -9.49 16.78 -5.42
CA LEU A 107 -8.45 16.19 -4.59
C LEU A 107 -8.02 17.16 -3.48
N SER A 108 -7.26 16.67 -2.51
CA SER A 108 -6.69 17.56 -1.49
C SER A 108 -5.71 18.53 -2.14
N LEU A 109 -5.76 19.80 -1.72
CA LEU A 109 -4.84 20.82 -2.22
C LEU A 109 -3.38 20.39 -2.02
N ASP A 110 -3.06 19.82 -0.86
CA ASP A 110 -1.72 19.39 -0.51
C ASP A 110 -1.20 18.29 -1.46
N PHE A 111 -2.06 17.34 -1.85
CA PHE A 111 -1.70 16.32 -2.83
C PHE A 111 -1.41 16.93 -4.20
N VAL A 112 -2.27 17.83 -4.70
CA VAL A 112 -2.06 18.45 -6.02
C VAL A 112 -0.81 19.32 -6.03
N VAL A 113 -0.58 20.09 -4.97
CA VAL A 113 0.64 20.90 -4.82
C VAL A 113 1.87 20.01 -4.78
N GLN A 114 1.86 18.91 -4.00
CA GLN A 114 2.99 17.97 -3.98
C GLN A 114 3.21 17.36 -5.36
N ALA A 115 2.16 16.84 -5.99
CA ALA A 115 2.24 16.19 -7.29
C ALA A 115 2.80 17.14 -8.35
N LEU A 116 2.27 18.37 -8.45
CA LEU A 116 2.80 19.37 -9.39
C LEU A 116 4.21 19.85 -9.03
N SER A 117 4.50 20.10 -7.75
CA SER A 117 5.86 20.53 -7.34
C SER A 117 6.92 19.46 -7.60
N SER A 118 6.54 18.19 -7.69
CA SER A 118 7.44 17.09 -8.07
C SER A 118 7.75 17.10 -9.59
N GLN A 119 6.86 17.68 -10.41
CA GLN A 119 7.00 17.80 -11.87
C GLN A 119 7.60 19.13 -12.31
N ILE A 120 7.22 20.22 -11.65
CA ILE A 120 7.54 21.60 -12.07
C ILE A 120 8.03 22.44 -10.89
N LEU A 121 8.91 23.37 -11.18
CA LEU A 121 9.28 24.46 -10.29
C LEU A 121 8.48 25.70 -10.70
N VAL A 122 7.74 26.27 -9.77
CA VAL A 122 6.93 27.48 -10.00
C VAL A 122 7.65 28.64 -9.34
N VAL A 123 7.94 29.70 -10.09
CA VAL A 123 8.57 30.92 -9.56
C VAL A 123 7.75 32.14 -9.96
N ASP A 124 7.71 33.13 -9.08
CA ASP A 124 7.14 34.44 -9.39
C ASP A 124 8.01 35.12 -10.46
N HIS A 125 7.40 35.46 -11.60
CA HIS A 125 8.11 35.95 -12.77
C HIS A 125 8.72 37.34 -12.53
N GLU A 126 7.98 38.24 -11.88
CA GLU A 126 8.44 39.60 -11.59
C GLU A 126 9.61 39.57 -10.59
N ALA A 127 9.49 38.79 -9.52
CA ALA A 127 10.54 38.63 -8.52
C ALA A 127 11.81 38.02 -9.12
N LEU A 128 11.68 37.06 -10.05
CA LEU A 128 12.80 36.48 -10.77
C LEU A 128 13.49 37.52 -11.67
N LEU A 129 12.73 38.30 -12.45
CA LEU A 129 13.28 39.35 -13.31
C LEU A 129 14.04 40.41 -12.49
N ASP A 130 13.46 40.87 -11.38
CA ASP A 130 14.10 41.81 -10.47
C ASP A 130 15.41 41.25 -9.90
N ARG A 131 15.46 39.95 -9.62
CA ARG A 131 16.66 39.28 -9.14
C ARG A 131 17.73 39.16 -10.22
N MET A 132 17.33 38.80 -11.45
CA MET A 132 18.23 38.63 -12.60
C MET A 132 18.81 39.96 -13.10
N ALA A 133 18.08 41.07 -12.92
CA ALA A 133 18.54 42.42 -13.28
C ALA A 133 19.85 42.85 -12.58
N ARG A 134 20.25 42.16 -11.51
CA ARG A 134 21.54 42.40 -10.81
C ARG A 134 22.76 42.00 -11.65
N GLY A 135 22.60 41.14 -12.66
CA GLY A 135 23.65 40.81 -13.64
C GLY A 135 24.90 40.12 -13.06
N ASP A 136 24.78 39.55 -11.86
CA ASP A 136 25.87 38.80 -11.22
C ASP A 136 26.12 37.44 -11.92
N ALA A 137 27.16 36.73 -11.49
CA ALA A 137 27.51 35.44 -12.09
C ALA A 137 26.47 34.33 -11.81
N ALA A 138 25.65 34.49 -10.76
CA ALA A 138 24.54 33.60 -10.44
C ALA A 138 23.37 33.85 -11.41
N SER A 139 23.04 35.11 -11.69
CA SER A 139 22.02 35.53 -12.67
C SER A 139 22.28 34.95 -14.05
N ARG A 140 23.53 35.00 -14.54
CA ARG A 140 23.89 34.39 -15.84
C ARG A 140 23.79 32.86 -15.86
N ARG A 141 24.00 32.20 -14.72
CA ARG A 141 23.85 30.74 -14.62
C ARG A 141 22.39 30.33 -14.57
N ALA A 142 21.57 31.06 -13.82
CA ALA A 142 20.13 30.88 -13.78
C ALA A 142 19.48 31.08 -15.16
N ASP A 143 19.85 32.16 -15.86
CA ASP A 143 19.40 32.45 -17.23
C ASP A 143 19.66 31.26 -18.18
N LYS A 144 20.91 30.78 -18.21
CA LYS A 144 21.29 29.61 -19.00
C LYS A 144 20.55 28.33 -18.60
N ALA A 145 20.29 28.14 -17.30
CA ALA A 145 19.55 26.97 -16.81
C ALA A 145 18.09 27.01 -17.27
N ILE A 146 17.45 28.18 -17.19
CA ILE A 146 16.08 28.42 -17.66
C ILE A 146 15.99 28.19 -19.17
N GLU A 147 16.90 28.77 -19.97
CA GLU A 147 16.95 28.54 -21.42
C GLU A 147 17.11 27.06 -21.81
N SER A 148 17.76 26.27 -20.95
CA SER A 148 17.98 24.83 -21.19
C SER A 148 16.84 23.93 -20.70
N THR A 149 15.80 24.50 -20.10
CA THR A 149 14.68 23.79 -19.48
C THR A 149 13.37 24.14 -20.19
N LEU A 150 12.43 23.21 -20.26
CA LEU A 150 11.09 23.51 -20.74
C LEU A 150 10.43 24.49 -19.78
N SER A 151 9.90 25.59 -20.29
CA SER A 151 9.30 26.65 -19.48
C SER A 151 8.08 27.27 -20.15
N GLU A 152 7.14 27.74 -19.34
CA GLU A 152 5.94 28.45 -19.78
C GLU A 152 5.57 29.54 -18.77
N GLU A 153 5.13 30.70 -19.25
CA GLU A 153 4.64 31.80 -18.42
C GLU A 153 3.10 31.77 -18.34
N ILE A 154 2.55 31.76 -17.12
CA ILE A 154 1.11 31.73 -16.89
C ILE A 154 0.77 32.65 -15.72
N ASP A 155 -0.08 33.66 -15.96
CA ASP A 155 -0.62 34.58 -14.93
C ASP A 155 0.44 35.18 -13.98
N GLY A 156 1.62 35.53 -14.50
CA GLY A 156 2.71 36.12 -13.70
C GLY A 156 3.61 35.11 -12.98
N TYR A 157 3.37 33.81 -13.16
CA TYR A 157 4.30 32.75 -12.75
C TYR A 157 5.07 32.22 -13.95
N LEU A 158 6.33 31.87 -13.73
CA LEU A 158 7.14 31.09 -14.67
C LEU A 158 7.21 29.64 -14.15
N LEU A 159 6.71 28.73 -14.97
CA LEU A 159 6.77 27.29 -14.72
C LEU A 159 8.01 26.73 -15.40
N LEU A 160 8.83 25.99 -14.67
CA LEU A 160 10.03 25.35 -15.18
C LEU A 160 9.90 23.84 -14.98
N SER A 161 10.11 23.05 -16.03
CA SER A 161 10.03 21.60 -15.88
C SER A 161 11.19 21.04 -15.05
N ARG A 162 10.89 20.15 -14.10
CA ARG A 162 11.90 19.37 -13.38
C ARG A 162 12.28 18.11 -14.16
N GLN A 163 11.33 17.56 -14.92
CA GLN A 163 11.53 16.40 -15.78
C GLN A 163 10.91 16.66 -17.15
N PRO A 164 11.63 16.44 -18.26
CA PRO A 164 11.07 16.70 -19.58
C PRO A 164 9.92 15.74 -19.91
N ASP A 165 9.97 14.52 -19.37
CA ASP A 165 8.93 13.51 -19.53
C ASP A 165 7.67 13.93 -18.76
N GLY A 166 6.52 14.00 -19.43
CA GLY A 166 5.25 14.42 -18.82
C GLY A 166 4.99 15.93 -18.83
N TRP A 167 5.90 16.76 -19.36
CA TRP A 167 5.71 18.21 -19.43
C TRP A 167 4.41 18.61 -20.13
N ASP A 168 4.12 18.01 -21.30
CA ASP A 168 2.92 18.32 -22.07
C ASP A 168 1.64 17.97 -21.31
N ALA A 169 1.66 16.87 -20.53
CA ALA A 169 0.56 16.45 -19.68
C ALA A 169 0.31 17.45 -18.55
N VAL A 170 1.39 17.85 -17.86
CA VAL A 170 1.33 18.82 -16.76
C VAL A 170 0.81 20.16 -17.27
N LEU A 171 1.35 20.66 -18.38
CA LEU A 171 0.91 21.91 -18.97
C LEU A 171 -0.56 21.84 -19.41
N SER A 172 -0.99 20.73 -20.03
CA SER A 172 -2.39 20.52 -20.42
C SER A 172 -3.33 20.53 -19.21
N LEU A 173 -2.94 19.92 -18.10
CA LEU A 173 -3.71 19.99 -16.85
C LEU A 173 -3.81 21.41 -16.31
N ILE A 174 -2.70 22.15 -16.30
CA ILE A 174 -2.67 23.53 -15.80
C ILE A 174 -3.57 24.43 -16.65
N LEU A 175 -3.50 24.33 -17.97
CA LEU A 175 -4.36 25.09 -18.88
C LEU A 175 -5.85 24.72 -18.72
N ALA A 176 -6.15 23.43 -18.52
CA ALA A 176 -7.51 22.98 -18.24
C ALA A 176 -8.01 23.49 -16.88
N LEU A 177 -7.16 23.52 -15.86
CA LEU A 177 -7.48 24.08 -14.55
C LEU A 177 -7.65 25.61 -14.59
N ASP A 178 -6.87 26.35 -15.38
CA ASP A 178 -7.08 27.79 -15.57
C ASP A 178 -8.44 28.05 -16.21
N ARG A 179 -8.77 27.31 -17.27
CA ARG A 179 -10.05 27.45 -17.98
C ARG A 179 -11.26 27.14 -17.10
N ASP A 180 -11.23 26.01 -16.37
CA ASP A 180 -12.43 25.45 -15.74
C ASP A 180 -12.45 25.66 -14.20
N HIS A 181 -11.29 25.89 -13.57
CA HIS A 181 -11.11 25.94 -12.11
C HIS A 181 -10.08 26.98 -11.62
N ARG A 182 -9.99 28.15 -12.26
CA ARG A 182 -8.97 29.18 -11.99
C ARG A 182 -8.63 29.44 -10.52
N SER A 183 -9.64 29.67 -9.67
CA SER A 183 -9.43 29.94 -8.23
C SER A 183 -8.71 28.80 -7.47
N PHE A 184 -8.86 27.55 -7.93
CA PHE A 184 -8.13 26.42 -7.39
C PHE A 184 -6.68 26.42 -7.90
N LEU A 185 -6.48 26.67 -9.20
CA LEU A 185 -5.15 26.78 -9.78
C LEU A 185 -4.32 27.89 -9.12
N GLU A 186 -4.87 29.08 -8.92
CA GLU A 186 -4.20 30.21 -8.26
C GLU A 186 -3.65 29.78 -6.89
N ARG A 187 -4.46 29.11 -6.06
CA ARG A 187 -4.04 28.59 -4.75
C ARG A 187 -2.94 27.53 -4.84
N VAL A 188 -2.96 26.71 -5.89
CA VAL A 188 -1.94 25.69 -6.13
C VAL A 188 -0.63 26.36 -6.52
N LEU A 189 -0.65 27.26 -7.51
CA LEU A 189 0.53 27.98 -8.00
C LEU A 189 1.13 28.86 -6.90
N ASP A 190 0.32 29.56 -6.10
CA ASP A 190 0.78 30.33 -4.94
C ASP A 190 1.57 29.45 -3.96
N ARG A 191 1.05 28.25 -3.66
CA ARG A 191 1.73 27.36 -2.72
C ARG A 191 2.98 26.74 -3.33
N CYS A 192 2.97 26.38 -4.60
CA CYS A 192 4.17 25.93 -5.31
C CYS A 192 5.24 27.03 -5.36
N ALA A 193 4.86 28.27 -5.67
CA ALA A 193 5.76 29.42 -5.67
C ALA A 193 6.32 29.72 -4.28
N HIS A 194 5.50 29.59 -3.23
CA HIS A 194 5.96 29.74 -1.85
C HIS A 194 6.97 28.66 -1.45
N LEU A 195 6.79 27.41 -1.89
CA LEU A 195 7.76 26.34 -1.67
C LEU A 195 9.09 26.62 -2.41
N ALA A 196 9.00 27.26 -3.57
CA ALA A 196 10.15 27.61 -4.39
C ALA A 196 10.82 28.94 -3.99
N SER A 197 10.22 29.74 -3.10
CA SER A 197 10.68 31.12 -2.85
C SER A 197 12.11 31.20 -2.32
N GLY A 198 12.56 30.20 -1.56
CA GLY A 198 13.96 30.10 -1.10
C GLY A 198 14.97 30.03 -2.24
N CYS A 199 14.59 29.46 -3.39
CA CYS A 199 15.45 29.38 -4.57
C CYS A 199 15.71 30.75 -5.22
N LEU A 200 14.87 31.75 -4.95
CA LEU A 200 15.04 33.11 -5.45
C LEU A 200 15.99 33.94 -4.58
N ASP A 201 16.12 33.59 -3.30
CA ASP A 201 17.07 34.23 -2.38
C ASP A 201 18.52 33.86 -2.74
N ASP A 202 18.76 32.59 -3.09
CA ASP A 202 20.03 32.10 -3.63
C ASP A 202 19.85 31.45 -5.01
N LEU A 203 20.17 32.19 -6.09
CA LEU A 203 20.08 31.69 -7.46
C LEU A 203 21.00 30.50 -7.75
N ASP A 204 22.03 30.26 -6.93
CA ASP A 204 22.84 29.05 -7.05
C ASP A 204 22.06 27.83 -6.52
N GLU A 205 21.18 28.06 -5.55
CA GLU A 205 20.23 27.08 -5.05
C GLU A 205 19.15 26.80 -6.09
N LEU A 206 18.72 27.73 -6.94
CA LEU A 206 17.79 27.44 -8.06
C LEU A 206 18.31 26.32 -8.98
N SER A 207 19.62 26.30 -9.25
CA SER A 207 20.24 25.22 -10.04
C SER A 207 20.29 23.86 -9.30
N THR A 208 20.32 23.90 -7.97
CA THR A 208 20.38 22.72 -7.09
C THR A 208 18.98 22.23 -6.71
N ALA A 209 18.02 23.14 -6.57
CA ALA A 209 16.64 22.90 -6.22
C ALA A 209 15.89 22.20 -7.35
N LEU A 210 16.29 22.39 -8.61
CA LEU A 210 15.91 21.49 -9.72
C LEU A 210 16.30 20.02 -9.46
N SER A 211 17.15 19.74 -8.47
CA SER A 211 17.63 18.40 -8.08
C SER A 211 17.26 17.95 -6.65
N ALA A 212 16.61 18.79 -5.82
CA ALA A 212 16.26 18.45 -4.43
C ALA A 212 14.76 18.68 -4.15
N GLU A 213 14.17 17.75 -3.42
CA GLU A 213 12.75 17.70 -3.03
C GLU A 213 12.73 17.32 -1.55
N GLU A 214 12.23 18.16 -0.63
CA GLU A 214 11.88 17.70 0.74
C GLU A 214 11.25 18.82 1.59
N SER A 215 9.93 18.74 1.79
CA SER A 215 9.23 19.11 3.05
C SER A 215 7.74 18.77 2.94
N LEU A 216 7.06 19.13 1.83
CA LEU A 216 5.63 18.84 1.62
C LEU A 216 5.32 17.35 1.45
N ALA A 217 6.28 16.57 0.92
CA ALA A 217 6.17 15.13 0.76
C ALA A 217 5.79 14.42 2.08
N GLU A 218 6.32 14.88 3.22
CA GLU A 218 6.03 14.28 4.53
C GLU A 218 4.56 14.41 4.95
N GLU A 219 3.94 15.55 4.67
CA GLU A 219 2.53 15.79 5.01
C GLU A 219 1.60 14.92 4.16
N VAL A 220 1.86 14.83 2.85
CA VAL A 220 1.07 14.02 1.92
C VAL A 220 1.25 12.53 2.20
N GLU A 221 2.48 12.09 2.48
CA GLU A 221 2.75 10.71 2.90
C GLU A 221 2.04 10.35 4.20
N ALA A 222 2.01 11.27 5.18
CA ALA A 222 1.31 11.05 6.44
C ALA A 222 -0.21 10.96 6.26
N GLU A 223 -0.81 11.83 5.43
CA GLU A 223 -2.24 11.78 5.12
C GLU A 223 -2.60 10.47 4.43
N ARG A 224 -1.78 10.04 3.46
CA ARG A 224 -1.91 8.75 2.79
C ARG A 224 -1.83 7.59 3.78
N GLU A 225 -0.83 7.57 4.66
CA GLU A 225 -0.67 6.47 5.61
C GLU A 225 -1.87 6.38 6.56
N ALA A 226 -2.44 7.52 6.97
CA ALA A 226 -3.66 7.55 7.76
C ALA A 226 -4.87 6.94 7.01
N ARG A 227 -4.99 7.16 5.69
CA ARG A 227 -6.03 6.53 4.85
C ARG A 227 -5.79 5.02 4.69
N ARG A 228 -4.55 4.59 4.44
CA ARG A 228 -4.20 3.18 4.28
C ARG A 228 -4.36 2.40 5.59
N SER A 229 -4.01 2.98 6.73
CA SER A 229 -4.22 2.37 8.06
C SER A 229 -5.71 2.03 8.29
N GLN A 230 -6.64 2.87 7.82
CA GLN A 230 -8.09 2.60 7.89
C GLN A 230 -8.52 1.37 7.07
N HIS A 231 -7.81 1.09 5.98
CA HIS A 231 -8.01 -0.11 5.15
C HIS A 231 -7.21 -1.33 5.66
N GLY A 232 -6.53 -1.19 6.80
CA GLY A 232 -5.81 -2.28 7.47
C GLY A 232 -4.37 -2.46 7.00
N TYR A 233 -3.84 -1.58 6.16
CA TYR A 233 -2.43 -1.57 5.79
C TYR A 233 -1.54 -1.23 6.99
N VAL A 234 -0.26 -1.55 6.87
CA VAL A 234 0.74 -1.30 7.90
C VAL A 234 1.89 -0.51 7.29
N ASP A 235 2.23 0.63 7.89
CA ASP A 235 3.41 1.41 7.55
C ASP A 235 4.66 0.51 7.43
N PRO A 236 5.41 0.59 6.32
CA PRO A 236 6.61 -0.22 6.13
C PRO A 236 7.65 -0.09 7.26
N ARG A 237 7.85 1.12 7.80
CA ARG A 237 8.85 1.34 8.86
C ARG A 237 8.41 0.67 10.17
N ALA A 238 7.13 0.77 10.51
CA ALA A 238 6.51 0.07 11.63
C ALA A 238 6.59 -1.46 11.47
N ALA A 239 6.31 -1.98 10.28
CA ALA A 239 6.42 -3.40 9.97
C ALA A 239 7.86 -3.91 10.15
N LYS A 240 8.86 -3.18 9.63
CA LYS A 240 10.29 -3.50 9.81
C LYS A 240 10.71 -3.46 11.28
N ALA A 241 10.21 -2.49 12.04
CA ALA A 241 10.47 -2.38 13.46
C ALA A 241 9.86 -3.56 14.25
N PHE A 242 8.63 -3.96 13.92
CA PHE A 242 8.00 -5.14 14.51
C PHE A 242 8.81 -6.42 14.23
N LEU A 243 9.23 -6.65 12.97
CA LEU A 243 10.01 -7.84 12.61
C LEU A 243 11.38 -7.89 13.31
N ARG A 244 12.03 -6.74 13.53
CA ARG A 244 13.26 -6.68 14.34
C ARG A 244 12.97 -6.99 15.82
N LEU A 245 11.87 -6.46 16.34
CA LEU A 245 11.44 -6.70 17.72
C LEU A 245 11.01 -8.16 17.96
N SER A 246 10.50 -8.84 16.92
CA SER A 246 10.14 -10.26 17.00
C SER A 246 11.35 -11.17 17.08
N GLN A 247 12.51 -10.73 16.58
CA GLN A 247 13.74 -11.53 16.62
C GLN A 247 14.54 -11.35 17.91
N THR A 248 14.25 -10.30 18.70
CA THR A 248 15.01 -9.94 19.90
C THR A 248 14.33 -10.51 21.16
N PRO A 249 15.07 -11.18 22.08
CA PRO A 249 14.50 -11.62 23.36
C PRO A 249 14.10 -10.40 24.21
N PRO A 250 12.99 -10.46 24.96
CA PRO A 250 12.58 -9.35 25.82
C PRO A 250 13.68 -9.05 26.84
N THR A 251 14.12 -7.80 26.89
CA THR A 251 15.16 -7.34 27.82
C THR A 251 14.48 -6.81 29.08
N GLY A 252 14.76 -7.44 30.24
CA GLY A 252 14.17 -7.06 31.52
C GLY A 252 12.88 -7.82 31.86
N GLY A 253 12.64 -8.04 33.16
CA GLY A 253 11.54 -8.85 33.71
C GLY A 253 10.11 -8.35 33.46
N GLN A 254 9.90 -7.44 32.50
CA GLN A 254 8.59 -7.22 31.91
C GLN A 254 8.25 -8.44 31.06
N ALA A 255 7.66 -9.41 31.75
CA ALA A 255 7.18 -10.65 31.19
C ALA A 255 6.37 -10.40 29.91
N CYS A 256 6.40 -11.41 29.03
CA CYS A 256 5.66 -11.61 27.78
C CYS A 256 4.11 -11.50 27.89
N SER A 257 3.58 -10.67 28.79
CA SER A 257 2.17 -10.55 29.18
C SER A 257 1.47 -9.32 28.58
N GLN A 258 2.21 -8.34 28.03
CA GLN A 258 1.64 -7.17 27.34
C GLN A 258 1.99 -7.18 25.84
N ARG A 259 1.05 -6.76 24.97
CA ARG A 259 1.32 -6.62 23.52
C ARG A 259 2.44 -5.59 23.33
N ASP A 260 3.22 -5.74 22.26
CA ASP A 260 4.24 -4.74 21.94
C ASP A 260 3.60 -3.39 21.57
N PRO A 261 4.31 -2.26 21.78
CA PRO A 261 3.74 -0.94 21.58
C PRO A 261 3.34 -0.66 20.12
N ILE A 262 3.99 -1.28 19.13
CA ILE A 262 3.69 -1.09 17.71
C ILE A 262 2.35 -1.74 17.38
N THR A 263 2.20 -3.03 17.73
CA THR A 263 0.95 -3.78 17.56
C THR A 263 -0.19 -3.15 18.37
N ALA A 264 0.08 -2.68 19.59
CA ALA A 264 -0.93 -2.00 20.41
C ALA A 264 -1.40 -0.68 19.79
N ALA A 265 -0.50 0.10 19.17
CA ALA A 265 -0.85 1.32 18.47
C ALA A 265 -1.74 1.04 17.26
N TYR A 266 -1.38 0.07 16.41
CA TYR A 266 -2.16 -0.33 15.24
C TYR A 266 -3.62 -0.68 15.59
N PHE A 267 -3.82 -1.59 16.55
CA PHE A 267 -5.19 -2.02 16.90
C PHE A 267 -6.02 -0.91 17.56
N ARG A 268 -5.38 0.02 18.29
CA ARG A 268 -6.05 1.19 18.87
C ARG A 268 -6.54 2.14 17.78
N GLU A 269 -5.70 2.43 16.79
CA GLU A 269 -6.04 3.30 15.67
C GLU A 269 -7.17 2.69 14.82
N ARG A 270 -7.07 1.39 14.49
CA ARG A 270 -8.12 0.69 13.73
C ARG A 270 -9.46 0.66 14.45
N SER A 271 -9.44 0.48 15.78
CA SER A 271 -10.65 0.54 16.61
C SER A 271 -11.28 1.93 16.59
N ALA A 272 -10.46 2.99 16.66
CA ALA A 272 -10.93 4.38 16.57
C ALA A 272 -11.55 4.70 15.20
N ALA A 273 -10.92 4.26 14.11
CA ALA A 273 -11.43 4.41 12.75
C ALA A 273 -12.79 3.73 12.56
N THR A 274 -12.93 2.50 13.07
CA THR A 274 -14.18 1.73 12.98
C THR A 274 -15.32 2.42 13.75
N ALA A 275 -15.02 2.99 14.92
CA ALA A 275 -15.97 3.75 15.72
C ALA A 275 -16.41 5.06 15.04
N ALA A 276 -15.49 5.77 14.37
CA ALA A 276 -15.78 6.99 13.63
C ALA A 276 -16.69 6.72 12.42
N THR A 277 -16.41 5.67 11.65
CA THR A 277 -17.23 5.25 10.49
C THR A 277 -18.64 4.85 10.90
N THR A 278 -18.78 4.09 12.00
CA THR A 278 -20.08 3.69 12.55
C THR A 278 -20.90 4.90 13.00
N SER A 279 -20.24 5.91 13.58
CA SER A 279 -20.89 7.14 14.04
C SER A 279 -21.37 8.02 12.87
N ARG A 280 -20.55 8.16 11.81
CA ARG A 280 -20.95 8.86 10.57
C ARG A 280 -22.10 8.15 9.85
N SER A 281 -22.08 6.82 9.77
CA SER A 281 -23.17 6.04 9.17
C SER A 281 -24.49 6.20 9.94
N ARG A 282 -24.47 6.22 11.28
CA ARG A 282 -25.66 6.50 12.10
C ARG A 282 -26.20 7.93 11.96
N GLN A 283 -25.32 8.92 11.81
CA GLN A 283 -25.72 10.31 11.56
C GLN A 283 -26.25 10.53 10.14
N ALA A 284 -25.73 9.79 9.14
CA ALA A 284 -26.27 9.80 7.78
C ALA A 284 -27.64 9.09 7.70
N ALA A 285 -27.80 7.97 8.42
CA ALA A 285 -29.06 7.22 8.47
C ALA A 285 -30.22 7.98 9.17
N THR A 286 -29.92 9.01 9.96
CA THR A 286 -30.93 9.89 10.57
C THR A 286 -31.35 11.05 9.66
N ARG A 287 -30.72 11.23 8.48
CA ARG A 287 -31.03 12.31 7.53
C ARG A 287 -31.42 11.88 6.12
N ALA A 288 -31.40 10.59 5.77
CA ALA A 288 -31.66 10.13 4.41
C ALA A 288 -32.97 9.32 4.27
N THR A 289 -33.78 9.70 3.28
CA THR A 289 -34.83 8.89 2.63
C THR A 289 -34.24 7.62 2.01
N PRO A 290 -35.03 6.54 1.80
CA PRO A 290 -34.51 5.21 1.53
C PRO A 290 -33.84 5.10 0.15
N SER A 291 -32.55 4.78 0.14
CA SER A 291 -31.84 4.24 -1.03
C SER A 291 -32.24 2.77 -1.28
N PRO A 292 -32.23 2.30 -2.55
CA PRO A 292 -32.58 0.93 -2.90
C PRO A 292 -31.49 -0.07 -2.44
N PRO A 293 -31.82 -1.38 -2.36
CA PRO A 293 -30.97 -2.39 -1.75
C PRO A 293 -29.66 -2.62 -2.51
N ASN A 294 -28.58 -2.86 -1.75
CA ASN A 294 -27.30 -3.39 -2.24
C ASN A 294 -27.53 -4.72 -2.96
N GLU A 295 -27.62 -4.69 -4.29
CA GLU A 295 -27.52 -5.89 -5.11
C GLU A 295 -26.04 -6.30 -5.25
N PRO A 296 -25.70 -7.60 -5.11
CA PRO A 296 -24.35 -8.07 -5.31
C PRO A 296 -23.91 -7.86 -6.77
N PRO A 297 -22.60 -7.63 -7.03
CA PRO A 297 -22.12 -7.44 -8.39
C PRO A 297 -22.45 -8.65 -9.26
N PRO A 298 -22.73 -8.44 -10.57
CA PRO A 298 -23.10 -9.52 -11.47
C PRO A 298 -22.03 -10.62 -11.49
N ALA A 299 -22.47 -11.88 -11.58
CA ALA A 299 -21.63 -13.08 -11.48
C ALA A 299 -20.42 -13.12 -12.44
N ALA A 300 -20.49 -12.40 -13.56
CA ALA A 300 -19.37 -12.23 -14.49
C ALA A 300 -18.18 -11.46 -13.86
N LEU A 301 -18.46 -10.45 -13.04
CA LEU A 301 -17.43 -9.66 -12.36
C LEU A 301 -16.90 -10.40 -11.13
N ALA A 302 -17.75 -11.15 -10.43
CA ALA A 302 -17.30 -12.09 -9.40
C ALA A 302 -16.37 -13.17 -9.98
N ALA A 303 -16.66 -13.69 -11.17
CA ALA A 303 -15.79 -14.66 -11.86
C ALA A 303 -14.47 -14.03 -12.35
N LEU A 304 -14.49 -12.79 -12.85
CA LEU A 304 -13.29 -12.04 -13.24
C LEU A 304 -12.40 -11.68 -12.02
N LEU A 305 -13.03 -11.26 -10.93
CA LEU A 305 -12.35 -11.04 -9.65
C LEU A 305 -11.83 -12.36 -9.10
N THR A 306 -12.56 -13.48 -9.16
CA THR A 306 -12.06 -14.77 -8.62
C THR A 306 -10.92 -15.36 -9.46
N MET A 307 -10.84 -15.07 -10.76
CA MET A 307 -9.74 -15.53 -11.62
C MET A 307 -8.46 -14.70 -11.48
N ASN A 308 -8.55 -13.44 -11.01
CA ASN A 308 -7.40 -12.53 -10.85
C ASN A 308 -7.20 -11.98 -9.42
N ALA A 309 -8.03 -12.34 -8.43
CA ALA A 309 -7.93 -11.95 -7.01
C ALA A 309 -6.82 -12.69 -6.27
N THR A 310 -5.64 -12.80 -6.87
CA THR A 310 -4.42 -13.10 -6.14
C THR A 310 -3.79 -11.86 -5.50
N ASP A 311 -4.26 -10.64 -5.80
CA ASP A 311 -3.65 -9.39 -5.30
C ASP A 311 -4.62 -8.29 -4.80
N ALA A 312 -5.93 -8.54 -4.77
CA ALA A 312 -6.88 -7.68 -4.02
C ALA A 312 -7.21 -8.40 -2.71
N ALA A 313 -7.17 -7.72 -1.56
CA ALA A 313 -7.56 -8.31 -0.28
C ALA A 313 -9.05 -8.06 0.03
N PRO A 314 -9.96 -9.03 -0.19
CA PRO A 314 -11.07 -9.23 0.73
C PRO A 314 -10.54 -9.81 2.06
N PRO A 315 -11.32 -9.79 3.15
CA PRO A 315 -10.97 -10.55 4.35
C PRO A 315 -10.63 -11.99 3.94
N PRO A 316 -9.55 -12.59 4.47
CA PRO A 316 -9.12 -13.91 4.03
C PRO A 316 -10.21 -14.92 4.40
N ALA A 317 -11.03 -15.28 3.41
CA ALA A 317 -11.74 -16.54 3.45
C ALA A 317 -10.67 -17.63 3.40
N LEU A 318 -10.77 -18.58 4.34
CA LEU A 318 -9.92 -19.77 4.37
C LEU A 318 -9.83 -20.35 2.95
N PRO A 319 -8.64 -20.80 2.49
CA PRO A 319 -8.51 -21.44 1.19
C PRO A 319 -9.51 -22.60 1.11
N ALA A 320 -10.46 -22.50 0.16
CA ALA A 320 -11.40 -23.55 -0.10
C ALA A 320 -10.62 -24.81 -0.49
N ALA A 321 -10.89 -25.90 0.23
CA ALA A 321 -10.16 -27.14 0.21
C ALA A 321 -10.04 -27.71 -1.22
N ALA A 322 -8.84 -27.62 -1.80
CA ALA A 322 -8.36 -28.70 -2.63
C ALA A 322 -8.03 -29.86 -1.67
N ALA A 323 -8.92 -30.84 -1.64
CA ALA A 323 -8.73 -32.09 -0.92
C ALA A 323 -7.54 -32.84 -1.53
N ASP A 324 -6.33 -32.57 -1.03
CA ASP A 324 -5.27 -33.56 -0.92
C ASP A 324 -4.10 -33.03 -0.07
N SER A 325 -3.67 -33.86 0.88
CA SER A 325 -2.61 -33.65 1.90
C SER A 325 -3.03 -32.87 3.16
N ALA A 326 -2.87 -33.50 4.32
CA ALA A 326 -3.33 -33.08 5.65
C ALA A 326 -3.17 -31.57 5.92
N SER A 327 -4.30 -30.87 6.12
CA SER A 327 -4.28 -29.47 6.55
C SER A 327 -3.45 -29.32 7.83
N PRO A 328 -2.60 -28.30 7.94
CA PRO A 328 -1.74 -28.13 9.11
C PRO A 328 -2.61 -28.02 10.38
N PRO A 329 -2.19 -28.58 11.53
CA PRO A 329 -3.01 -28.72 12.73
C PRO A 329 -3.55 -27.39 13.28
N ILE A 330 -2.88 -26.27 12.99
CA ILE A 330 -3.38 -24.92 13.29
C ILE A 330 -4.68 -24.59 12.55
N VAL A 331 -4.86 -25.03 11.30
CA VAL A 331 -6.08 -24.77 10.52
C VAL A 331 -7.27 -25.50 11.14
N ALA A 332 -7.08 -26.76 11.53
CA ALA A 332 -8.11 -27.53 12.23
C ALA A 332 -8.48 -26.89 13.58
N ALA A 333 -7.49 -26.38 14.33
CA ALA A 333 -7.74 -25.69 15.60
C ALA A 333 -8.48 -24.34 15.38
N LEU A 334 -8.19 -23.60 14.31
CA LEU A 334 -8.91 -22.38 13.95
C LEU A 334 -10.36 -22.66 13.52
N GLN A 335 -10.60 -23.75 12.79
CA GLN A 335 -11.96 -24.20 12.45
C GLN A 335 -12.77 -24.53 13.71
N GLN A 336 -12.18 -25.28 14.65
CA GLN A 336 -12.82 -25.56 15.95
C GLN A 336 -13.03 -24.29 16.78
N LEU A 337 -12.13 -23.30 16.69
CA LEU A 337 -12.28 -22.01 17.35
C LEU A 337 -13.46 -21.22 16.76
N ALA A 338 -13.64 -21.25 15.44
CA ALA A 338 -14.77 -20.60 14.76
C ALA A 338 -16.12 -21.16 15.23
N GLU A 339 -16.20 -22.48 15.44
CA GLU A 339 -17.41 -23.13 15.93
C GLU A 339 -17.68 -22.83 17.41
N GLN A 340 -16.66 -22.89 18.27
CA GLN A 340 -16.85 -22.85 19.72
C GLN A 340 -16.78 -21.43 20.32
N ALA A 341 -16.06 -20.51 19.68
CA ALA A 341 -15.89 -19.14 20.15
C ALA A 341 -15.72 -18.15 18.97
N PRO A 342 -16.81 -17.85 18.23
CA PRO A 342 -16.77 -17.03 17.01
C PRO A 342 -16.10 -15.66 17.21
N ALA A 343 -16.34 -15.00 18.34
CA ALA A 343 -15.73 -13.70 18.64
C ALA A 343 -14.20 -13.78 18.78
N VAL A 344 -13.69 -14.82 19.44
CA VAL A 344 -12.24 -15.03 19.59
C VAL A 344 -11.63 -15.44 18.26
N PHE A 345 -12.33 -16.23 17.45
CA PHE A 345 -11.92 -16.55 16.09
C PHE A 345 -11.79 -15.29 15.23
N SER A 346 -12.78 -14.39 15.22
CA SER A 346 -12.71 -13.12 14.50
C SER A 346 -11.49 -12.30 14.93
N GLN A 347 -11.24 -12.20 16.24
CA GLN A 347 -10.05 -11.53 16.76
C GLN A 347 -8.75 -12.19 16.26
N ARG A 348 -8.67 -13.52 16.22
CA ARG A 348 -7.48 -14.24 15.71
C ARG A 348 -7.28 -14.05 14.22
N MET A 349 -8.35 -14.04 13.44
CA MET A 349 -8.28 -13.74 12.01
C MET A 349 -7.79 -12.31 11.77
N GLU A 350 -8.28 -11.34 12.56
CA GLU A 350 -7.81 -9.96 12.53
C GLU A 350 -6.30 -9.83 12.84
N GLU A 351 -5.81 -10.57 13.83
CA GLU A 351 -4.38 -10.62 14.19
C GLU A 351 -3.54 -11.29 13.10
N LEU A 352 -4.04 -12.36 12.47
CA LEU A 352 -3.36 -13.01 11.34
C LEU A 352 -3.32 -12.12 10.10
N THR A 353 -4.38 -11.37 9.79
CA THR A 353 -4.38 -10.38 8.72
C THR A 353 -3.36 -9.28 8.98
N TYR A 354 -3.28 -8.77 10.22
CA TYR A 354 -2.24 -7.81 10.61
C TYR A 354 -0.83 -8.37 10.36
N LEU A 355 -0.55 -9.60 10.80
CA LEU A 355 0.76 -10.23 10.59
C LEU A 355 1.08 -10.46 9.10
N ALA A 356 0.08 -10.82 8.29
CA ALA A 356 0.26 -10.92 6.84
C ALA A 356 0.65 -9.57 6.24
N ASN A 357 -0.02 -8.49 6.63
CA ASN A 357 0.27 -7.14 6.14
C ASN A 357 1.65 -6.65 6.61
N VAL A 358 2.06 -6.97 7.84
CA VAL A 358 3.43 -6.74 8.33
C VAL A 358 4.46 -7.45 7.45
N LEU A 359 4.20 -8.69 7.07
CA LEU A 359 5.12 -9.45 6.20
C LEU A 359 5.17 -8.88 4.78
N VAL A 360 4.03 -8.47 4.20
CA VAL A 360 4.01 -7.81 2.88
C VAL A 360 4.79 -6.50 2.89
N ALA A 361 4.59 -5.67 3.92
CA ALA A 361 5.16 -4.33 4.00
C ALA A 361 6.64 -4.32 4.40
N GLY A 362 7.04 -5.21 5.32
CA GLY A 362 8.33 -5.14 6.00
C GLY A 362 9.26 -6.34 5.80
N ALA A 363 8.78 -7.49 5.32
CA ALA A 363 9.62 -8.67 5.20
C ALA A 363 10.37 -8.72 3.87
N THR A 364 11.60 -9.21 3.95
CA THR A 364 12.46 -9.46 2.81
C THR A 364 12.64 -10.97 2.65
N PRO A 365 12.19 -11.59 1.55
CA PRO A 365 12.37 -13.02 1.34
C PRO A 365 13.84 -13.42 1.30
N PRO A 366 14.22 -14.60 1.81
CA PRO A 366 15.57 -15.11 1.71
C PRO A 366 16.01 -15.20 0.24
N GLY A 367 17.15 -14.57 -0.08
CA GLY A 367 17.73 -14.57 -1.43
C GLY A 367 17.13 -13.55 -2.42
N ARG A 368 16.12 -12.76 -2.04
CA ARG A 368 15.53 -11.71 -2.91
C ARG A 368 15.34 -10.38 -2.17
N PRO A 369 16.40 -9.57 -2.02
CA PRO A 369 16.39 -8.40 -1.13
C PRO A 369 15.46 -7.24 -1.55
N ARG A 370 15.02 -7.21 -2.81
CA ARG A 370 14.18 -6.15 -3.38
C ARG A 370 12.72 -6.55 -3.63
N GLN A 371 12.36 -7.82 -3.38
CA GLN A 371 11.02 -8.30 -3.70
C GLN A 371 10.15 -8.36 -2.44
N ARG A 372 8.97 -7.73 -2.49
CA ARG A 372 7.94 -7.89 -1.45
C ARG A 372 7.34 -9.30 -1.51
N LEU A 373 6.89 -9.82 -0.36
CA LEU A 373 6.10 -11.05 -0.35
C LEU A 373 4.74 -10.80 -1.00
N ARG A 374 4.25 -11.77 -1.77
CA ARG A 374 2.88 -11.74 -2.27
C ARG A 374 1.92 -11.90 -1.09
N PRO A 375 0.71 -11.31 -1.12
CA PRO A 375 -0.24 -11.40 0.00
C PRO A 375 -0.56 -12.84 0.41
N ALA A 376 -0.75 -13.75 -0.54
CA ALA A 376 -1.00 -15.16 -0.26
C ALA A 376 0.19 -15.84 0.43
N ASP A 377 1.41 -15.57 -0.03
CA ASP A 377 2.64 -16.12 0.57
C ASP A 377 2.84 -15.57 1.99
N ALA A 378 2.56 -14.28 2.19
CA ALA A 378 2.63 -13.62 3.50
C ALA A 378 1.59 -14.16 4.49
N ALA A 379 0.34 -14.38 4.04
CA ALA A 379 -0.70 -14.98 4.87
C ALA A 379 -0.35 -16.42 5.28
N GLN A 380 0.17 -17.21 4.34
CA GLN A 380 0.67 -18.55 4.64
C GLN A 380 1.83 -18.51 5.64
N ALA A 381 2.81 -17.64 5.42
CA ALA A 381 3.97 -17.46 6.29
C ALA A 381 3.57 -17.05 7.71
N ALA A 382 2.61 -16.11 7.85
CA ALA A 382 2.05 -15.73 9.14
C ALA A 382 1.40 -16.94 9.84
N LEU A 383 0.56 -17.69 9.12
CA LEU A 383 -0.14 -18.85 9.66
C LEU A 383 0.82 -19.94 10.14
N VAL A 384 1.80 -20.34 9.32
CA VAL A 384 2.75 -21.40 9.70
C VAL A 384 3.66 -20.96 10.85
N THR A 385 4.06 -19.68 10.88
CA THR A 385 4.89 -19.13 11.96
C THR A 385 4.12 -19.07 13.28
N VAL A 386 2.87 -18.65 13.26
CA VAL A 386 1.97 -18.68 14.44
C VAL A 386 1.73 -20.12 14.90
N GLY A 387 1.58 -21.07 13.98
CA GLY A 387 1.46 -22.50 14.28
C GLY A 387 2.66 -23.04 15.05
N LEU A 388 3.88 -22.74 14.60
CA LEU A 388 5.10 -23.09 15.34
C LEU A 388 5.11 -22.46 16.73
N GLY A 389 4.71 -21.19 16.85
CA GLY A 389 4.63 -20.48 18.13
C GLY A 389 3.67 -21.15 19.11
N ALA A 390 2.52 -21.60 18.63
CA ALA A 390 1.55 -22.34 19.43
C ALA A 390 2.13 -23.68 19.91
N GLU A 391 2.80 -24.43 19.04
CA GLU A 391 3.46 -25.69 19.40
C GLU A 391 4.55 -25.49 20.46
N LEU A 392 5.34 -24.43 20.35
CA LEU A 392 6.37 -24.06 21.32
C LEU A 392 5.79 -23.73 22.70
N MET A 393 4.57 -23.21 22.79
CA MET A 393 3.89 -22.97 24.07
C MET A 393 3.32 -24.25 24.68
N THR A 394 2.94 -25.23 23.86
CA THR A 394 2.30 -26.44 24.38
C THR A 394 3.26 -27.43 25.04
N GLN A 395 4.56 -27.46 24.67
CA GLN A 395 5.63 -28.32 25.22
C GLN A 395 5.31 -29.83 25.45
N GLU A 396 4.15 -30.35 25.04
CA GLU A 396 3.71 -31.73 25.33
C GLU A 396 3.83 -32.67 24.10
N GLU A 397 4.10 -33.96 24.36
CA GLU A 397 4.08 -35.04 23.34
C GLU A 397 2.63 -35.41 22.94
N PRO A 398 2.38 -35.80 21.67
CA PRO A 398 1.03 -36.13 21.19
C PRO A 398 0.50 -37.45 21.78
N PRO A 399 -0.81 -37.55 22.13
CA PRO A 399 -1.94 -37.05 21.34
C PRO A 399 -2.95 -36.13 22.08
N LEU A 400 -2.49 -35.05 22.73
CA LEU A 400 -3.33 -33.92 23.17
C LEU A 400 -3.20 -32.65 22.29
N ALA A 401 -2.52 -32.76 21.14
CA ALA A 401 -2.08 -31.62 20.33
C ALA A 401 -3.21 -30.68 19.86
N ALA A 402 -4.38 -31.18 19.45
CA ALA A 402 -5.46 -30.32 18.93
C ALA A 402 -6.15 -29.50 20.02
N ALA A 403 -6.46 -30.11 21.18
CA ALA A 403 -7.10 -29.43 22.30
C ALA A 403 -6.15 -28.40 22.95
N ALA A 404 -4.86 -28.74 23.06
CA ALA A 404 -3.84 -27.82 23.56
C ALA A 404 -3.64 -26.62 22.62
N LEU A 405 -3.60 -26.84 21.30
CA LEU A 405 -3.54 -25.76 20.31
C LEU A 405 -4.78 -24.85 20.39
N LEU A 406 -5.97 -25.43 20.52
CA LEU A 406 -7.20 -24.66 20.69
C LEU A 406 -7.16 -23.79 21.97
N TYR A 407 -6.66 -24.34 23.08
CA TYR A 407 -6.49 -23.60 24.32
C TYR A 407 -5.49 -22.43 24.17
N VAL A 408 -4.35 -22.68 23.52
CA VAL A 408 -3.35 -21.63 23.25
C VAL A 408 -3.91 -20.55 22.34
N LEU A 409 -4.61 -20.90 21.26
CA LEU A 409 -5.25 -19.91 20.38
C LEU A 409 -6.33 -19.11 21.12
N ARG A 410 -7.04 -19.68 22.09
CA ARG A 410 -7.99 -18.93 22.91
C ARG A 410 -7.33 -17.91 23.82
N SER A 411 -6.25 -18.31 24.48
CA SER A 411 -5.62 -17.55 25.56
C SER A 411 -4.52 -16.61 25.10
N THR A 412 -3.90 -16.88 23.95
CA THR A 412 -2.71 -16.17 23.46
C THR A 412 -3.00 -15.49 22.11
N PRO A 413 -2.73 -14.18 21.98
CA PRO A 413 -2.78 -13.46 20.70
C PRO A 413 -1.81 -14.01 19.65
N ALA A 414 -2.20 -13.99 18.38
CA ALA A 414 -1.39 -14.51 17.28
C ALA A 414 -0.07 -13.73 17.11
N ASP A 415 -0.06 -12.41 17.38
CA ASP A 415 1.16 -11.60 17.35
C ASP A 415 2.23 -12.12 18.33
N ARG A 416 1.83 -12.63 19.49
CA ARG A 416 2.77 -13.22 20.45
C ARG A 416 3.30 -14.56 20.01
N LEU A 417 2.42 -15.42 19.50
CA LEU A 417 2.81 -16.72 18.97
C LEU A 417 3.82 -16.54 17.83
N PHE A 418 3.57 -15.57 16.95
CA PHE A 418 4.50 -15.19 15.89
C PHE A 418 5.86 -14.77 16.46
N ARG A 419 5.90 -13.87 17.45
CA ARG A 419 7.15 -13.42 18.07
C ARG A 419 7.91 -14.55 18.76
N GLN A 420 7.21 -15.42 19.48
CA GLN A 420 7.83 -16.57 20.12
C GLN A 420 8.48 -17.52 19.12
N ALA A 421 7.78 -17.82 18.03
CA ALA A 421 8.34 -18.60 16.92
C ALA A 421 9.55 -17.90 16.31
N SER A 422 9.45 -16.59 16.06
CA SER A 422 10.52 -15.77 15.48
C SER A 422 11.79 -15.79 16.33
N GLN A 423 11.68 -15.61 17.64
CA GLN A 423 12.80 -15.72 18.59
C GLN A 423 13.43 -17.11 18.57
N TRP A 424 12.60 -18.15 18.58
CA TRP A 424 13.07 -19.53 18.52
C TRP A 424 13.82 -19.80 17.21
N LEU A 425 13.30 -19.34 16.06
CA LEU A 425 13.94 -19.52 14.76
C LEU A 425 15.31 -18.84 14.69
N THR A 426 15.41 -17.62 15.24
CA THR A 426 16.67 -16.88 15.32
C THR A 426 17.70 -17.60 16.22
N THR A 427 17.27 -18.15 17.35
CA THR A 427 18.16 -18.86 18.29
C THR A 427 18.52 -20.28 17.83
N ALA A 428 17.63 -20.96 17.11
CA ALA A 428 17.85 -22.30 16.57
C ALA A 428 18.84 -22.32 15.37
N ALA A 429 19.16 -21.15 14.82
CA ALA A 429 20.11 -20.93 13.73
C ALA A 429 19.86 -21.83 12.51
N LEU A 430 18.60 -21.91 12.06
CA LEU A 430 18.25 -22.69 10.87
C LEU A 430 18.75 -21.99 9.60
N PRO A 431 19.72 -22.57 8.85
CA PRO A 431 20.45 -21.85 7.80
C PRO A 431 19.61 -21.44 6.58
N HIS A 432 18.43 -22.04 6.40
CA HIS A 432 17.52 -21.73 5.28
C HIS A 432 16.41 -20.73 5.65
N ILE A 433 16.29 -20.34 6.92
CA ILE A 433 15.23 -19.47 7.42
C ILE A 433 15.85 -18.11 7.78
N ALA A 434 16.25 -17.36 6.76
CA ALA A 434 16.71 -15.98 6.94
C ALA A 434 15.48 -15.06 7.02
N GLY A 435 15.29 -14.40 8.16
CA GLY A 435 14.19 -13.45 8.39
C GLY A 435 13.35 -13.68 9.66
N GLY A 436 13.57 -14.80 10.36
CA GLY A 436 12.88 -15.08 11.62
C GLY A 436 11.39 -15.42 11.46
N PHE A 437 10.97 -15.93 10.31
CA PHE A 437 9.62 -16.46 10.07
C PHE A 437 9.68 -17.62 9.08
N LEU A 438 8.69 -18.51 9.11
CA LEU A 438 8.56 -19.64 8.18
C LEU A 438 7.81 -19.17 6.93
N SER A 439 8.26 -19.57 5.74
CA SER A 439 7.59 -19.20 4.48
C SER A 439 6.65 -20.31 3.99
N THR A 440 6.97 -21.56 4.30
CA THR A 440 6.25 -22.72 3.78
C THR A 440 5.92 -23.76 4.88
N PRO A 441 4.94 -24.64 4.65
CA PRO A 441 4.71 -25.82 5.51
C PRO A 441 5.93 -26.75 5.59
N GLN A 442 6.77 -26.81 4.55
CA GLN A 442 8.00 -27.60 4.58
C GLN A 442 9.01 -27.04 5.59
N ASP A 443 9.09 -25.71 5.71
CA ASP A 443 9.91 -25.06 6.74
C ASP A 443 9.42 -25.41 8.15
N LEU A 444 8.10 -25.51 8.34
CA LEU A 444 7.49 -25.92 9.60
C LEU A 444 7.88 -27.35 9.99
N ASP A 445 7.87 -28.29 9.05
CA ASP A 445 8.28 -29.66 9.31
C ASP A 445 9.79 -29.76 9.63
N ALA A 446 10.63 -28.98 8.94
CA ALA A 446 12.05 -28.87 9.27
C ALA A 446 12.26 -28.30 10.68
N ALA A 447 11.51 -27.26 11.06
CA ALA A 447 11.52 -26.68 12.39
C ALA A 447 11.10 -27.71 13.47
N ARG A 448 10.02 -28.46 13.23
CA ARG A 448 9.54 -29.53 14.14
C ARG A 448 10.57 -30.64 14.33
N GLN A 449 11.26 -31.06 13.27
CA GLN A 449 12.34 -32.05 13.37
C GLN A 449 13.46 -31.55 14.28
N ARG A 450 13.80 -30.25 14.19
CA ARG A 450 14.82 -29.63 15.05
C ARG A 450 14.36 -29.53 16.50
N LEU A 451 13.09 -29.22 16.74
CA LEU A 451 12.47 -29.19 18.07
C LEU A 451 12.57 -30.55 18.78
N ARG A 452 12.27 -31.64 18.04
CA ARG A 452 12.32 -33.02 18.56
C ARG A 452 13.75 -33.53 18.79
N HIS A 453 14.75 -32.97 18.09
CA HIS A 453 16.14 -33.42 18.15
C HIS A 453 17.14 -32.26 18.36
N PRO A 454 17.15 -31.63 19.55
CA PRO A 454 18.03 -30.49 19.83
C PRO A 454 19.53 -30.87 19.78
N ALA A 455 19.88 -32.12 20.13
CA ALA A 455 21.25 -32.54 20.45
C ALA A 455 22.20 -32.79 19.25
N LYS A 456 21.73 -32.88 18.00
CA LYS A 456 22.59 -33.32 16.87
C LYS A 456 23.44 -32.25 16.18
N ALA A 457 23.37 -30.96 16.55
CA ALA A 457 24.07 -29.89 15.82
C ALA A 457 24.99 -28.97 16.65
N ARG A 458 25.26 -29.27 17.93
CA ARG A 458 26.33 -28.58 18.68
C ARG A 458 27.72 -29.21 18.51
N GLY A 459 27.83 -30.25 17.70
CA GLY A 459 29.09 -30.90 17.37
C GLY A 459 29.23 -31.09 15.87
N ARG A 460 29.60 -30.02 15.16
CA ARG A 460 30.36 -30.04 13.92
C ARG A 460 30.97 -28.68 13.65
#